data_AF-A0A1A8AUQ9-F1
#
_entry.id   AF-A0A1A8AUQ9-F1
#
_cell.length_a   1.000
_cell.length_b   1.000
_cell.length_c   1.000
_cell.angle_alpha   90.00
_cell.angle_beta   90.00
_cell.angle_gamma   90.00
#
_symmetry.space_group_name_H-M   'P 1'
#
loop_
_entity.id
_entity.type
_entity.pdbx_description
1 polymer ?
#
loop_
_entity_poly.entity_id
_entity_poly.type
_entity_poly.pdbx_seq_one_letter_code
_entity_poly.pdbx_strand_id
1 'polypeptide(L)'
;PLFCPVKSKVVFVLLLPVDSFGEQDRAAMEMYLGVLGVQAWENMMVLFTYGEMLRGRPVESHIEKVGRPLQLVLDRCKRRHHVCDPNAADPTQVDLLLRKVEECFPSSLATRSHQS
;
A
#
# COMPACT_ATOMS: atom_id res chain seq x y z
N PRO A 1 14.16 6.92 -17.02
CA PRO A 1 12.84 6.38 -17.39
C PRO A 1 11.71 7.12 -16.66
N LEU A 2 10.98 8.01 -17.35
CA LEU A 2 9.74 8.59 -16.84
C LEU A 2 8.61 8.22 -17.81
N PHE A 3 7.96 7.09 -17.56
CA PHE A 3 6.68 6.78 -18.19
C PHE A 3 5.59 7.36 -17.30
N CYS A 4 5.28 8.64 -17.47
CA CYS A 4 3.98 9.23 -17.13
C CYS A 4 3.93 10.67 -17.64
N PRO A 5 2.96 11.04 -18.49
CA PRO A 5 2.71 12.43 -18.85
C PRO A 5 2.58 13.31 -17.60
N VAL A 6 3.04 14.56 -17.70
CA VAL A 6 2.83 15.58 -16.66
C VAL A 6 1.31 15.65 -16.39
N LYS A 7 0.90 15.52 -15.11
CA LYS A 7 -0.48 15.40 -14.59
C LYS A 7 -1.07 13.98 -14.46
N SER A 8 -0.29 12.92 -14.72
CA SER A 8 -0.77 11.55 -14.47
C SER A 8 -0.90 11.27 -12.97
N LYS A 9 -1.98 10.60 -12.59
CA LYS A 9 -2.17 10.03 -11.26
C LYS A 9 -1.36 8.72 -11.19
N VAL A 10 -0.37 8.67 -10.31
CA VAL A 10 0.51 7.50 -10.14
C VAL A 10 0.37 6.97 -8.72
N VAL A 11 0.07 5.68 -8.60
CA VAL A 11 0.14 4.94 -7.33
C VAL A 11 1.33 4.00 -7.41
N PHE A 12 2.11 3.97 -6.33
CA PHE A 12 3.16 2.97 -6.15
C PHE A 12 2.61 1.85 -5.27
N VAL A 13 2.64 0.62 -5.76
CA VAL A 13 2.21 -0.56 -5.01
C VAL A 13 3.45 -1.28 -4.48
N LEU A 14 3.55 -1.39 -3.16
CA LEU A 14 4.66 -2.06 -2.48
C LEU A 14 4.25 -3.49 -2.15
N LEU A 15 4.88 -4.47 -2.80
CA LEU A 15 4.56 -5.89 -2.62
C LEU A 15 5.34 -6.45 -1.43
N LEU A 16 4.64 -6.83 -0.36
CA LEU A 16 5.24 -7.33 0.87
C LEU A 16 4.73 -8.76 1.17
N PRO A 17 5.60 -9.77 1.22
CA PRO A 17 5.19 -11.12 1.56
C PRO A 17 4.84 -11.26 3.05
N VAL A 18 3.72 -11.92 3.37
CA VAL A 18 3.27 -12.11 4.78
C VAL A 18 4.11 -13.12 5.58
N ASP A 19 5.08 -13.79 4.97
CA ASP A 19 5.87 -14.85 5.61
C ASP A 19 7.32 -14.46 5.96
N SER A 20 7.82 -13.34 5.43
CA SER A 20 9.27 -13.05 5.42
C SER A 20 9.69 -11.60 5.67
N PHE A 21 8.77 -10.64 5.87
CA PHE A 21 9.13 -9.25 6.11
C PHE A 21 9.78 -8.98 7.48
N GLY A 22 10.91 -8.27 7.50
CA GLY A 22 11.62 -7.86 8.72
C GLY A 22 12.34 -6.50 8.64
N GLU A 23 13.21 -6.23 9.63
CA GLU A 23 13.96 -4.96 9.72
C GLU A 23 14.90 -4.70 8.54
N GLN A 24 15.52 -5.75 7.99
CA GLN A 24 16.41 -5.61 6.83
C GLN A 24 15.62 -5.18 5.59
N ASP A 25 14.42 -5.74 5.39
CA ASP A 25 13.54 -5.34 4.29
C ASP A 25 13.07 -3.90 4.45
N ARG A 26 12.67 -3.50 5.67
CA ARG A 26 12.33 -2.10 5.97
C ARG A 26 13.48 -1.16 5.64
N ALA A 27 14.69 -1.47 6.09
CA ALA A 27 15.88 -0.64 5.85
C ALA A 27 16.19 -0.52 4.35
N ALA A 28 16.10 -1.64 3.62
CA ALA A 28 16.27 -1.64 2.16
C ALA A 28 15.20 -0.79 1.47
N MET A 29 13.93 -0.92 1.87
CA MET A 29 12.83 -0.12 1.34
C MET A 29 13.05 1.38 1.60
N GLU A 30 13.46 1.79 2.79
CA GLU A 30 13.75 3.20 3.07
C GLU A 30 14.89 3.74 2.20
N MET A 31 15.94 2.94 1.96
CA MET A 31 17.04 3.32 1.08
C MET A 31 16.59 3.48 -0.38
N TYR A 32 15.87 2.49 -0.93
CA TYR A 32 15.48 2.48 -2.33
C TYR A 32 14.31 3.40 -2.66
N LEU A 33 13.35 3.57 -1.74
CA LEU A 33 12.18 4.43 -1.95
C LEU A 33 12.42 5.86 -1.46
N GLY A 34 13.44 6.08 -0.62
CA GLY A 34 13.85 7.42 -0.19
C GLY A 34 14.20 8.33 -1.37
N VAL A 35 14.71 7.77 -2.47
CA VAL A 35 15.04 8.52 -3.69
C VAL A 35 13.81 9.06 -4.44
N LEU A 36 12.63 8.49 -4.21
CA LEU A 36 11.37 8.94 -4.82
C LEU A 36 10.81 10.18 -4.12
N GLY A 37 11.41 10.60 -3.01
CA GLY A 37 11.00 11.76 -2.22
C GLY A 37 9.80 11.48 -1.30
N VAL A 38 9.61 12.35 -0.32
CA VAL A 38 8.56 12.20 0.71
C VAL A 38 7.15 12.17 0.09
N GLN A 39 6.93 12.94 -0.97
CA GLN A 39 5.63 13.02 -1.65
C GLN A 39 5.22 11.71 -2.34
N ALA A 40 6.17 10.86 -2.75
CA ALA A 40 5.84 9.59 -3.38
C ALA A 40 5.11 8.64 -2.42
N TRP A 41 5.45 8.69 -1.12
CA TRP A 41 4.78 7.92 -0.08
C TRP A 41 3.31 8.28 0.08
N GLU A 42 2.93 9.52 -0.23
CA GLU A 42 1.53 9.97 -0.17
C GLU A 42 0.63 9.26 -1.17
N ASN A 43 1.20 8.65 -2.22
CA ASN A 43 0.48 7.84 -3.20
C ASN A 43 0.98 6.38 -3.21
N MET A 44 1.53 5.90 -2.08
CA MET A 44 1.91 4.49 -1.90
C MET A 44 0.85 3.70 -1.16
N MET A 45 0.68 2.43 -1.56
CA MET A 45 -0.08 1.43 -0.81
C MET A 45 0.71 0.13 -0.70
N VAL A 46 0.49 -0.62 0.38
CA VAL A 46 1.07 -1.95 0.57
C VAL A 46 0.13 -3.02 0.01
N LEU A 47 0.65 -3.92 -0.81
CA LEU A 47 -0.03 -5.14 -1.23
C LEU A 47 0.66 -6.32 -0.55
N PHE A 48 -0.02 -6.93 0.41
CA PHE A 48 0.44 -8.15 1.03
C PHE A 48 0.29 -9.31 0.04
N THR A 49 1.40 -9.99 -0.26
CA THR A 49 1.44 -11.20 -1.10
C THR A 49 1.52 -12.45 -0.24
N TYR A 50 1.24 -13.60 -0.84
CA TYR A 50 1.11 -14.88 -0.14
C TYR A 50 0.00 -14.87 0.92
N GLY A 51 -1.13 -14.20 0.63
CA GLY A 51 -2.26 -14.06 1.55
C GLY A 51 -2.79 -15.39 2.09
N GLU A 52 -2.64 -16.48 1.33
CA GLU A 52 -2.98 -17.84 1.75
C GLU A 52 -2.21 -18.30 3.00
N MET A 53 -1.02 -17.74 3.27
CA MET A 53 -0.22 -18.03 4.45
C MET A 53 -0.83 -17.46 5.74
N LEU A 54 -1.79 -16.54 5.63
CA LEU A 54 -2.59 -16.10 6.76
C LEU A 54 -3.50 -17.22 7.29
N ARG A 55 -3.82 -18.23 6.47
CA ARG A 55 -4.65 -19.41 6.84
C ARG A 55 -5.96 -19.01 7.54
N GLY A 56 -6.66 -18.04 6.97
CA GLY A 56 -7.92 -17.50 7.50
C GLY A 56 -7.78 -16.52 8.67
N ARG A 57 -6.56 -16.21 9.13
CA ARG A 57 -6.35 -15.15 10.12
C ARG A 57 -6.41 -13.77 9.46
N PRO A 58 -6.84 -12.73 10.22
CA PRO A 58 -6.75 -11.35 9.76
C PRO A 58 -5.29 -10.93 9.53
N VAL A 59 -5.04 -10.04 8.56
CA VAL A 59 -3.70 -9.50 8.27
C VAL A 59 -3.14 -8.71 9.45
N GLU A 60 -4.02 -8.15 10.28
CA GLU A 60 -3.70 -7.45 11.52
C GLU A 60 -2.86 -8.34 12.45
N SER A 61 -3.14 -9.65 12.50
CA SER A 61 -2.34 -10.59 13.30
C SER A 61 -0.89 -10.72 12.79
N HIS A 62 -0.68 -10.62 11.48
CA HIS A 62 0.65 -10.59 10.88
C HIS A 62 1.36 -9.26 11.18
N ILE A 63 0.64 -8.13 11.08
CA ILE A 63 1.16 -6.80 11.40
C ILE A 63 1.63 -6.71 12.85
N GLU A 64 0.85 -7.26 13.78
CA GLU A 64 1.22 -7.34 15.20
C GLU A 64 2.42 -8.25 15.43
N LYS A 65 2.46 -9.42 14.77
CA LYS A 65 3.56 -10.39 14.90
C LYS A 65 4.89 -9.82 14.44
N VAL A 66 4.92 -9.14 13.30
CA VAL A 66 6.15 -8.51 12.77
C VAL A 66 6.49 -7.25 13.58
N GLY A 67 5.48 -6.50 13.99
CA GLY A 67 5.63 -5.38 14.90
C GLY A 67 6.19 -4.12 14.22
N ARG A 68 7.07 -3.43 14.95
CA ARG A 68 7.56 -2.08 14.62
C ARG A 68 8.05 -1.91 13.17
N PRO A 69 8.82 -2.84 12.57
CA PRO A 69 9.32 -2.61 11.21
C PRO A 69 8.21 -2.43 10.18
N LEU A 70 7.18 -3.27 10.23
CA LEU A 70 6.06 -3.22 9.30
C LEU A 70 5.13 -2.05 9.61
N GLN A 71 4.92 -1.74 10.90
CA GLN A 71 4.10 -0.60 11.31
C GLN A 71 4.65 0.73 10.74
N LEU A 72 5.98 0.93 10.78
CA LEU A 72 6.61 2.13 10.21
C LEU A 72 6.36 2.28 8.70
N VAL A 73 6.40 1.18 7.95
CA VAL A 73 6.09 1.20 6.51
C VAL A 73 4.62 1.53 6.28
N LEU A 74 3.72 0.88 7.01
CA LEU A 74 2.28 1.12 6.89
C LEU A 74 1.90 2.57 7.22
N ASP A 75 2.52 3.15 8.24
CA ASP A 75 2.26 4.54 8.63
C ASP A 75 2.69 5.53 7.53
N ARG A 76 3.85 5.30 6.88
CA ARG A 76 4.26 6.09 5.70
C ARG A 76 3.27 5.96 4.54
N CYS A 77 2.64 4.80 4.40
CA CYS A 77 1.61 4.53 3.39
C CYS A 77 0.19 4.96 3.82
N LYS A 78 0.02 5.75 4.89
CA LYS A 78 -1.28 6.18 5.45
C LYS A 78 -2.20 4.99 5.80
N ARG A 79 -1.59 3.89 6.24
CA ARG A 79 -2.22 2.59 6.54
C ARG A 79 -3.02 1.99 5.37
N ARG A 80 -2.79 2.43 4.14
CA ARG A 80 -3.39 1.84 2.94
C ARG A 80 -2.71 0.53 2.63
N HIS A 81 -3.46 -0.55 2.77
CA HIS A 81 -3.00 -1.88 2.45
C HIS A 81 -4.12 -2.78 1.92
N HIS A 82 -3.75 -3.82 1.19
CA HIS A 82 -4.64 -4.87 0.71
C HIS A 82 -3.93 -6.22 0.76
N VAL A 83 -4.67 -7.32 0.87
CA VAL A 83 -4.11 -8.68 0.86
C VAL A 83 -4.51 -9.34 -0.45
N CYS A 84 -3.52 -9.80 -1.20
CA CYS A 84 -3.70 -10.65 -2.36
C CYS A 84 -3.64 -12.11 -1.89
N ASP A 85 -4.78 -12.79 -1.92
CA ASP A 85 -4.89 -14.23 -1.73
C ASP A 85 -5.17 -14.91 -3.08
N PRO A 86 -4.15 -15.51 -3.73
CA PRO A 86 -4.31 -16.17 -5.02
C PRO A 86 -5.18 -17.43 -4.97
N ASN A 87 -5.44 -17.99 -3.78
CA ASN A 87 -6.31 -19.15 -3.61
C ASN A 87 -7.77 -18.76 -3.38
N ALA A 88 -8.06 -17.49 -3.12
CA ALA A 88 -9.40 -16.99 -3.22
C ALA A 88 -9.78 -17.05 -4.71
N ALA A 89 -10.60 -18.02 -5.10
CA ALA A 89 -11.23 -18.09 -6.42
C ALA A 89 -12.29 -16.98 -6.59
N ASP A 90 -11.94 -15.76 -6.17
CA ASP A 90 -12.78 -14.59 -6.13
C ASP A 90 -12.29 -13.61 -7.19
N PRO A 91 -12.96 -13.53 -8.35
CA PRO A 91 -12.57 -12.61 -9.41
C PRO A 91 -12.67 -11.13 -8.99
N THR A 92 -13.36 -10.83 -7.88
CA THR A 92 -13.54 -9.44 -7.40
C THR A 92 -12.30 -8.91 -6.67
N GLN A 93 -11.31 -9.74 -6.35
CA GLN A 93 -10.08 -9.32 -5.68
C GLN A 93 -9.33 -8.23 -6.47
N VAL A 94 -9.27 -8.38 -7.80
CA VAL A 94 -8.65 -7.38 -8.67
C VAL A 94 -9.46 -6.07 -8.66
N ASP A 95 -10.79 -6.16 -8.70
CA ASP A 95 -11.65 -4.98 -8.64
C ASP A 95 -11.51 -4.23 -7.30
N LEU A 96 -11.43 -4.95 -6.19
CA LEU A 96 -11.20 -4.38 -4.86
C LEU A 96 -9.83 -3.72 -4.75
N LEU A 97 -8.80 -4.31 -5.34
CA LEU A 97 -7.47 -3.70 -5.44
C LEU A 97 -7.53 -2.39 -6.24
N LEU A 98 -8.17 -2.40 -7.41
CA LEU A 98 -8.29 -1.21 -8.26
C LEU A 98 -9.06 -0.08 -7.56
N ARG A 99 -10.13 -0.39 -6.82
CA ARG A 99 -10.85 0.60 -5.99
C ARG A 99 -9.95 1.22 -4.91
N LYS A 100 -9.15 0.40 -4.21
CA LYS A 100 -8.18 0.91 -3.21
C LYS A 100 -7.09 1.77 -3.84
N VAL A 101 -6.67 1.46 -5.08
CA VAL A 101 -5.75 2.30 -5.85
C VAL A 101 -6.38 3.66 -6.17
N GLU A 102 -7.66 3.71 -6.53
CA GLU A 102 -8.38 4.97 -6.78
C GLU A 102 -8.51 5.83 -5.50
N GLU A 103 -8.76 5.20 -4.35
CA GLU A 103 -8.81 5.84 -3.02
C GLU A 103 -7.46 6.40 -2.57
N CYS A 104 -6.35 6.02 -3.21
CA CYS A 104 -5.05 6.61 -2.90
C CYS A 104 -4.99 8.10 -3.27
N PHE A 105 -5.87 8.57 -4.14
CA PHE A 105 -5.95 9.97 -4.54
C PHE A 105 -7.10 10.68 -3.81
N PRO A 106 -6.86 11.87 -3.24
CA PRO A 106 -7.94 12.67 -2.68
C PRO A 106 -8.98 13.00 -3.76
N SER A 107 -10.27 12.82 -3.45
CA SER A 107 -11.36 13.26 -4.30
C SER A 107 -11.27 14.78 -4.46
N SER A 108 -11.11 15.30 -5.67
CA SER A 108 -10.97 16.74 -5.93
C SER A 108 -12.26 17.55 -5.74
N LEU A 109 -13.26 17.02 -5.02
CA LEU A 109 -14.56 17.66 -4.81
C LEU A 109 -14.69 18.36 -3.45
N ALA A 110 -13.64 18.36 -2.61
CA ALA A 110 -13.64 19.11 -1.35
C ALA A 110 -13.02 20.52 -1.50
N THR A 111 -13.45 21.30 -2.50
CA THR A 111 -13.20 22.75 -2.52
C THR A 111 -14.28 23.46 -3.31
N ARG A 112 -15.35 23.89 -2.63
CA ARG A 112 -16.03 25.20 -2.77
C ARG A 112 -17.34 25.20 -1.97
N SER A 113 -17.27 25.61 -0.71
CA SER A 113 -18.33 26.39 -0.05
C SER A 113 -17.89 26.78 1.35
N HIS A 114 -17.18 27.90 1.47
CA HIS A 114 -17.35 28.85 2.57
C HIS A 114 -16.68 30.18 2.21
N GLN A 115 -17.41 31.01 1.47
CA GLN A 115 -17.42 32.44 1.66
C GLN A 115 -18.89 32.87 1.63
N SER A 116 -19.40 33.22 2.82
CA SER A 116 -20.39 34.26 3.02
C SER A 116 -20.21 34.82 4.43
#